data_AF-N4UGF0-F1
#
_entry.id   AF-N4UGF0-F1
#
_cell.length_a   1.000
_cell.length_b   1.000
_cell.length_c   1.000
_cell.angle_alpha   90.00
_cell.angle_beta   90.00
_cell.angle_gamma   90.00
#
_symmetry.space_group_name_H-M   'P 1'
#
loop_
_entity.id
_entity.type
_entity.pdbx_description
1 polymer ?
#
loop_
_entity_poly.entity_id
_entity_poly.type
_entity_poly.pdbx_seq_one_letter_code
_entity_poly.pdbx_strand_id
1 'polypeptide(L)'
;MSQSTARALQRLKGSCSPSLWRSLPHGYTRRSFSATCSRRLMETSGFSDTQLTVREAVSQLCSNFSNTYWQEKDQTERDPQDFHAALAKDGWLGIALPEALGGSGLGISEAVMMMQTITESGAGMAGAQAIHANVYATQPLAKFGTEKQLESIIPNIIQGKWRVCFGVTEPNSGLDTLRLTTMATKQPDGSYRVSGQKIWITCAQVASKMILLARTAPLDPKKPSQGLSLFCIDLNRDQQGLDLRKIRKMGGKAVDANEVFFDNYSIPADSLIGDEGQGFKIILHGMNEQL
;
A
#
# COMPACT_ATOMS: atom_id res chain seq x y z
N MET A 1 9.43 -30.97 -49.83
CA MET A 1 9.76 -30.57 -51.21
C MET A 1 9.53 -29.06 -51.30
N SER A 2 10.45 -28.19 -51.64
CA SER A 2 11.86 -28.31 -51.98
C SER A 2 12.51 -26.97 -51.66
N GLN A 3 13.76 -27.04 -51.20
CA GLN A 3 14.72 -25.95 -51.25
C GLN A 3 14.86 -25.40 -52.67
N SER A 4 15.07 -24.09 -52.80
CA SER A 4 15.72 -23.45 -53.93
C SER A 4 16.47 -22.23 -53.42
N THR A 5 17.69 -22.46 -52.93
CA THR A 5 18.95 -21.93 -53.50
C THR A 5 19.10 -20.41 -53.40
N ALA A 6 19.86 -19.91 -52.44
CA ALA A 6 21.32 -19.74 -52.56
C ALA A 6 21.72 -18.70 -53.63
N ARG A 7 21.75 -17.43 -53.24
CA ARG A 7 22.52 -16.28 -53.78
C ARG A 7 22.47 -15.23 -52.65
N ALA A 8 23.52 -14.66 -52.09
CA ALA A 8 24.87 -14.47 -52.56
C ALA A 8 25.81 -14.26 -51.35
N LEU A 9 26.81 -15.13 -51.24
CA LEU A 9 28.07 -14.82 -50.56
C LEU A 9 29.06 -14.34 -51.63
N GLN A 10 29.93 -13.40 -51.24
CA GLN A 10 31.15 -12.93 -51.90
C GLN A 10 31.05 -11.70 -52.83
N ARG A 11 31.50 -10.56 -52.30
CA ARG A 11 32.71 -9.80 -52.70
C ARG A 11 32.66 -8.50 -51.89
N LEU A 12 33.60 -8.19 -51.00
CA LEU A 12 34.97 -7.82 -51.36
C LEU A 12 35.96 -8.19 -50.26
N LYS A 13 37.03 -8.86 -50.69
CA LYS A 13 38.29 -9.03 -49.99
C LYS A 13 39.11 -7.75 -50.10
N GLY A 14 39.84 -7.40 -49.04
CA GLY A 14 41.03 -6.54 -49.05
C GLY A 14 41.84 -6.85 -47.79
N SER A 15 42.63 -7.92 -47.82
CA SER A 15 44.10 -7.91 -47.90
C SER A 15 44.79 -7.67 -46.53
N CYS A 16 45.33 -8.75 -45.98
CA CYS A 16 46.23 -8.79 -44.83
C CYS A 16 47.68 -8.89 -45.33
N SER A 17 48.59 -8.14 -44.71
CA SER A 17 50.02 -8.51 -44.55
C SER A 17 50.69 -7.57 -43.53
N PRO A 18 51.67 -8.04 -42.74
CA PRO A 18 51.94 -7.52 -41.39
C PRO A 18 53.23 -6.68 -41.31
N SER A 19 53.28 -5.72 -40.38
CA SER A 19 54.55 -5.20 -39.88
C SER A 19 54.42 -4.58 -38.49
N LEU A 20 54.88 -5.34 -37.49
CA LEU A 20 55.81 -4.95 -36.42
C LEU A 20 55.83 -3.46 -36.01
N TRP A 21 55.17 -3.11 -34.91
CA TRP A 21 55.71 -2.15 -33.94
C TRP A 21 55.42 -2.61 -32.52
N ARG A 22 56.49 -2.55 -31.71
CA ARG A 22 56.66 -3.10 -30.37
C ARG A 22 55.95 -2.26 -29.29
N SER A 23 55.41 -2.98 -28.31
CA SER A 23 55.35 -2.73 -26.85
C SER A 23 55.19 -1.30 -26.30
N LEU A 24 54.23 -1.13 -25.39
CA LEU A 24 54.46 -0.79 -23.96
C LEU A 24 53.22 -1.17 -23.11
N PRO A 25 53.38 -1.74 -21.89
CA PRO A 25 52.26 -2.22 -21.09
C PRO A 25 51.72 -1.13 -20.16
N HIS A 26 50.44 -0.79 -20.26
CA HIS A 26 49.73 -0.05 -19.20
C HIS A 26 48.89 -1.03 -18.40
N GLY A 27 49.57 -1.73 -17.48
CA GLY A 27 48.92 -2.52 -16.45
C GLY A 27 48.34 -1.61 -15.38
N TYR A 28 47.09 -1.17 -15.55
CA TYR A 28 46.26 -0.74 -14.42
C TYR A 28 45.47 -1.95 -13.93
N THR A 29 46.07 -2.74 -13.03
CA THR A 29 45.33 -3.67 -12.19
C THR A 29 44.43 -2.85 -11.27
N ARG A 30 43.14 -2.73 -11.59
CA ARG A 30 42.12 -2.38 -10.60
C ARG A 30 42.10 -3.50 -9.56
N ARG A 31 42.76 -3.28 -8.42
CA ARG A 31 42.51 -4.08 -7.22
C ARG A 31 41.12 -3.72 -6.71
N SER A 32 40.13 -4.56 -7.01
CA SER A 32 38.82 -4.50 -6.38
C SER A 32 38.93 -5.03 -4.96
N PHE A 33 39.10 -4.14 -3.98
CA PHE A 33 38.79 -4.46 -2.59
C PHE A 33 37.28 -4.35 -2.41
N SER A 34 36.56 -5.42 -2.73
CA SER A 34 35.22 -5.67 -2.18
C SER A 34 35.14 -7.15 -1.86
N ALA A 35 35.15 -7.48 -0.57
CA ALA A 35 34.89 -8.83 -0.06
C ALA A 35 33.38 -9.15 -0.01
N THR A 36 32.53 -8.23 -0.47
CA THR A 36 31.11 -8.49 -0.63
C THR A 36 30.92 -9.30 -1.89
N CYS A 37 30.51 -10.57 -1.74
CA CYS A 37 29.98 -11.37 -2.83
C CYS A 37 28.98 -10.51 -3.60
N SER A 38 29.08 -10.47 -4.93
CA SER A 38 28.05 -9.89 -5.78
C SER A 38 26.79 -10.72 -5.59
N ARG A 39 25.95 -10.37 -4.60
CA ARG A 39 24.63 -10.95 -4.46
C ARG A 39 23.91 -10.69 -5.77
N ARG A 40 23.50 -11.74 -6.48
CA ARG A 40 22.44 -11.59 -7.47
C ARG A 40 21.28 -10.88 -6.76
N LEU A 41 20.61 -9.98 -7.46
CA LEU A 41 19.46 -9.25 -6.94
C LEU A 41 18.32 -10.16 -6.42
N MET A 42 18.40 -11.47 -6.61
CA MET A 42 17.51 -12.45 -5.98
C MET A 42 18.29 -13.71 -5.60
N GLU A 43 18.72 -13.78 -4.35
CA GLU A 43 19.01 -15.05 -3.68
C GLU A 43 17.78 -15.40 -2.85
N THR A 44 17.02 -16.42 -3.26
CA THR A 44 15.81 -16.88 -2.56
C THR A 44 16.11 -17.88 -1.44
N SER A 45 17.39 -18.19 -1.21
CA SER A 45 17.89 -19.17 -0.25
C SER A 45 17.55 -18.86 1.21
N GLY A 46 17.06 -17.66 1.52
CA GLY A 46 16.69 -17.21 2.87
C GLY A 46 15.19 -17.11 3.14
N PHE A 47 14.33 -17.49 2.20
CA PHE A 47 12.87 -17.43 2.39
C PHE A 47 12.27 -18.79 2.80
N SER A 48 11.21 -18.75 3.59
CA SER A 48 10.45 -19.94 3.97
C SER A 48 9.67 -20.50 2.77
N ASP A 49 9.29 -21.79 2.83
CA ASP A 49 8.46 -22.42 1.80
C ASP A 49 7.11 -21.70 1.63
N THR A 50 6.53 -21.21 2.74
CA THR A 50 5.31 -20.39 2.72
C THR A 50 5.52 -19.10 1.95
N GLN A 51 6.61 -18.38 2.20
CA GLN A 51 6.95 -17.15 1.46
C GLN A 51 7.16 -17.42 -0.02
N LEU A 52 7.84 -18.50 -0.38
CA LEU A 52 8.04 -18.89 -1.78
C LEU A 52 6.72 -19.26 -2.46
N THR A 53 5.80 -19.91 -1.75
CA THR A 53 4.46 -20.24 -2.24
C THR A 53 3.63 -18.97 -2.49
N VAL A 54 3.66 -18.03 -1.55
CA VAL A 54 3.02 -16.71 -1.71
C VAL A 54 3.58 -15.98 -2.93
N ARG A 55 4.91 -15.95 -3.07
CA ARG A 55 5.58 -15.33 -4.22
C ARG A 55 5.14 -15.93 -5.55
N GLU A 56 5.11 -17.26 -5.65
CA GLU A 56 4.70 -17.95 -6.88
C GLU A 56 3.24 -17.61 -7.24
N ALA A 57 2.32 -17.77 -6.29
CA ALA A 57 0.89 -17.55 -6.52
C ALA A 57 0.59 -16.08 -6.89
N VAL A 58 1.20 -15.13 -6.19
CA VAL A 58 1.06 -13.69 -6.47
C VAL A 58 1.71 -13.34 -7.81
N SER A 59 2.86 -13.93 -8.15
CA SER A 59 3.51 -13.73 -9.46
C SER A 59 2.62 -14.19 -10.61
N GLN A 60 1.98 -15.35 -10.46
CA GLN A 60 1.06 -15.89 -11.45
C GLN A 60 -0.17 -14.98 -11.63
N LEU A 61 -0.75 -14.46 -10.54
CA LEU A 61 -1.83 -13.47 -10.61
C LEU A 61 -1.38 -12.20 -11.34
N CYS A 62 -0.22 -11.65 -10.96
CA CYS A 62 0.33 -10.43 -11.54
C CYS A 62 0.63 -10.57 -13.05
N SER A 63 0.93 -11.78 -13.53
CA SER A 63 1.18 -12.03 -14.97
C SER A 63 -0.01 -11.68 -15.88
N ASN A 64 -1.22 -11.61 -15.31
CA ASN A 64 -2.42 -11.17 -16.03
C ASN A 64 -2.48 -9.65 -16.27
N PHE A 65 -1.58 -8.87 -15.65
CA PHE A 65 -1.57 -7.41 -15.69
C PHE A 65 -0.28 -6.91 -16.33
N SER A 66 -0.33 -6.67 -17.64
CA SER A 66 0.84 -6.25 -18.43
C SER A 66 1.35 -4.85 -18.05
N ASN A 67 2.59 -4.54 -18.47
CA ASN A 67 3.13 -3.18 -18.35
C ASN A 67 2.26 -2.12 -19.04
N THR A 68 1.58 -2.49 -20.15
CA THR A 68 0.65 -1.60 -20.86
C THR A 68 -0.58 -1.28 -20.01
N TYR A 69 -1.11 -2.26 -19.26
CA TYR A 69 -2.19 -2.03 -18.30
C TYR A 69 -1.79 -0.97 -17.27
N TRP A 70 -0.63 -1.13 -16.63
CA TRP A 70 -0.14 -0.19 -15.62
C TRP A 70 0.15 1.19 -16.19
N GLN A 71 0.71 1.25 -17.39
CA GLN A 71 0.92 2.50 -18.11
C GLN A 71 -0.40 3.24 -18.40
N GLU A 72 -1.43 2.52 -18.86
CA GLU A 72 -2.75 3.10 -19.11
C GLU A 72 -3.39 3.64 -17.83
N LYS A 73 -3.36 2.87 -16.73
CA LYS A 73 -3.90 3.30 -15.44
C LYS A 73 -3.19 4.55 -14.92
N ASP A 74 -1.86 4.65 -15.09
CA ASP A 74 -1.12 5.86 -14.71
C ASP A 74 -1.45 7.07 -15.60
N GLN A 75 -1.49 6.89 -16.93
CA GLN A 75 -1.78 7.98 -17.88
C GLN A 75 -3.20 8.52 -17.75
N THR A 76 -4.16 7.64 -17.47
CA THR A 76 -5.58 8.01 -17.29
C THR A 76 -5.92 8.40 -15.85
N GLU A 77 -4.96 8.27 -14.93
CA GLU A 77 -5.12 8.45 -13.50
C GLU A 77 -6.31 7.67 -12.89
N ARG A 78 -6.52 6.45 -13.39
CA ARG A 78 -7.61 5.56 -12.99
C ARG A 78 -7.13 4.47 -12.06
N ASP A 79 -7.94 4.20 -11.04
CA ASP A 79 -7.67 3.13 -10.08
C ASP A 79 -7.60 1.75 -10.78
N PRO A 80 -6.63 0.90 -10.40
CA PRO A 80 -6.52 -0.47 -10.91
C PRO A 80 -7.54 -1.41 -10.22
N GLN A 81 -8.83 -1.11 -10.36
CA GLN A 81 -9.93 -1.85 -9.71
C GLN A 81 -9.91 -3.33 -10.06
N ASP A 82 -9.60 -3.65 -11.32
CA ASP A 82 -9.52 -5.02 -11.83
C ASP A 82 -8.43 -5.83 -11.11
N PHE A 83 -7.28 -5.20 -10.85
CA PHE A 83 -6.17 -5.81 -10.11
C PHE A 83 -6.54 -6.07 -8.64
N HIS A 84 -7.15 -5.08 -7.99
CA HIS A 84 -7.63 -5.25 -6.62
C HIS A 84 -8.71 -6.34 -6.52
N ALA A 85 -9.63 -6.40 -7.48
CA ALA A 85 -10.67 -7.42 -7.52
C ALA A 85 -10.09 -8.83 -7.73
N ALA A 86 -9.05 -8.98 -8.57
CA ALA A 86 -8.35 -10.24 -8.74
C ALA A 86 -7.68 -10.69 -7.43
N LEU A 87 -6.99 -9.78 -6.72
CA LEU A 87 -6.40 -10.08 -5.41
C LEU A 87 -7.45 -10.46 -4.36
N ALA A 88 -8.59 -9.75 -4.35
CA ALA A 88 -9.70 -10.04 -3.44
C ALA A 88 -10.33 -11.41 -3.69
N LYS A 89 -10.53 -11.77 -4.96
CA LYS A 89 -11.11 -13.06 -5.38
C LYS A 89 -10.30 -14.24 -4.84
N ASP A 90 -8.99 -14.09 -4.80
CA ASP A 90 -8.07 -15.13 -4.34
C ASP A 90 -7.72 -14.99 -2.84
N GLY A 91 -8.36 -14.07 -2.12
CA GLY A 91 -8.25 -13.91 -0.66
C GLY A 91 -7.04 -13.10 -0.18
N TRP A 92 -6.22 -12.56 -1.08
CA TRP A 92 -4.96 -11.88 -0.74
C TRP A 92 -5.14 -10.61 0.09
N LEU A 93 -6.33 -9.99 0.06
CA LEU A 93 -6.62 -8.81 0.89
C LEU A 93 -6.70 -9.13 2.40
N GLY A 94 -6.88 -10.40 2.75
CA GLY A 94 -6.90 -10.90 4.12
C GLY A 94 -5.62 -11.62 4.56
N ILE A 95 -4.51 -11.50 3.83
CA ILE A 95 -3.31 -12.34 4.02
C ILE A 95 -2.78 -12.35 5.47
N ALA A 96 -2.77 -11.19 6.13
CA ALA A 96 -2.29 -11.02 7.50
C ALA A 96 -3.41 -10.98 8.55
N LEU A 97 -4.68 -11.08 8.13
CA LEU A 97 -5.81 -11.10 9.05
C LEU A 97 -6.03 -12.51 9.60
N PRO A 98 -6.53 -12.65 10.85
CA PRO A 98 -6.83 -13.96 11.44
C PRO A 98 -7.83 -14.78 10.62
N GLU A 99 -7.65 -16.10 10.62
CA GLU A 99 -8.58 -17.04 9.96
C GLU A 99 -10.01 -16.94 10.52
N ALA A 100 -10.15 -16.67 11.83
CA ALA A 100 -11.45 -16.48 12.48
C ALA A 100 -12.26 -15.30 11.89
N LEU A 101 -11.59 -14.35 11.22
CA LEU A 101 -12.20 -13.22 10.53
C LEU A 101 -12.31 -13.43 9.00
N GLY A 102 -11.95 -14.63 8.52
CA GLY A 102 -11.91 -14.99 7.10
C GLY A 102 -10.61 -14.63 6.38
N GLY A 103 -9.55 -14.26 7.13
CA GLY A 103 -8.21 -14.02 6.58
C GLY A 103 -7.40 -15.32 6.42
N SER A 104 -6.15 -15.18 5.97
CA SER A 104 -5.25 -16.33 5.78
C SER A 104 -4.32 -16.60 6.96
N GLY A 105 -4.24 -15.70 7.94
CA GLY A 105 -3.43 -15.88 9.15
C GLY A 105 -1.92 -16.00 8.93
N LEU A 106 -1.41 -15.68 7.74
CA LEU A 106 0.00 -15.93 7.38
C LEU A 106 0.96 -14.96 8.07
N GLY A 107 0.49 -13.75 8.36
CA GLY A 107 1.25 -12.72 9.06
C GLY A 107 1.98 -11.73 8.14
N ILE A 108 2.76 -10.84 8.74
CA ILE A 108 3.34 -9.68 8.03
C ILE A 108 4.51 -10.08 7.13
N SER A 109 5.29 -11.10 7.44
CA SER A 109 6.40 -11.54 6.61
C SER A 109 5.94 -12.00 5.22
N GLU A 110 4.83 -12.72 5.16
CA GLU A 110 4.17 -13.17 3.93
C GLU A 110 3.46 -12.00 3.22
N ALA A 111 2.87 -11.06 3.97
CA ALA A 111 2.35 -9.82 3.41
C ALA A 111 3.45 -8.99 2.74
N VAL A 112 4.65 -8.90 3.34
CA VAL A 112 5.83 -8.26 2.74
C VAL A 112 6.24 -8.96 1.46
N MET A 113 6.26 -10.30 1.45
CA MET A 113 6.58 -11.08 0.26
C MET A 113 5.58 -10.84 -0.89
N MET A 114 4.28 -10.78 -0.58
CA MET A 114 3.24 -10.40 -1.54
C MET A 114 3.49 -8.99 -2.11
N MET A 115 3.72 -7.99 -1.24
CA MET A 115 3.96 -6.60 -1.65
C MET A 115 5.19 -6.45 -2.53
N GLN A 116 6.28 -7.13 -2.17
CA GLN A 116 7.51 -7.16 -2.96
C GLN A 116 7.26 -7.77 -4.34
N THR A 117 6.59 -8.92 -4.39
CA THR A 117 6.28 -9.62 -5.64
C THR A 117 5.41 -8.78 -6.57
N ILE A 118 4.39 -8.10 -6.04
CA ILE A 118 3.55 -7.16 -6.79
C ILE A 118 4.42 -6.05 -7.38
N THR A 119 5.28 -5.44 -6.57
CA THR A 119 6.14 -4.33 -7.00
C THR A 119 7.09 -4.75 -8.12
N GLU A 120 7.66 -5.96 -8.03
CA GLU A 120 8.59 -6.53 -9.01
C GLU A 120 7.92 -6.96 -10.33
N SER A 121 6.60 -7.18 -10.33
CA SER A 121 5.87 -7.70 -11.50
C SER A 121 5.75 -6.72 -12.67
N GLY A 122 6.13 -5.46 -12.49
CA GLY A 122 5.85 -4.35 -13.42
C GLY A 122 4.76 -3.40 -12.92
N ALA A 123 3.98 -3.80 -11.91
CA ALA A 123 3.02 -2.93 -11.24
C ALA A 123 3.67 -1.78 -10.47
N GLY A 124 4.93 -1.97 -10.04
CA GLY A 124 5.68 -0.99 -9.26
C GLY A 124 4.93 -0.54 -8.01
N MET A 125 5.14 0.71 -7.64
CA MET A 125 4.50 1.29 -6.45
C MET A 125 2.97 1.38 -6.58
N ALA A 126 2.42 1.51 -7.80
CA ALA A 126 0.98 1.62 -7.99
C ALA A 126 0.24 0.34 -7.55
N GLY A 127 0.78 -0.84 -7.89
CA GLY A 127 0.19 -2.11 -7.45
C GLY A 127 0.24 -2.28 -5.93
N ALA A 128 1.39 -1.98 -5.33
CA ALA A 128 1.54 -1.98 -3.87
C ALA A 128 0.55 -1.02 -3.19
N GLN A 129 0.49 0.24 -3.64
CA GLN A 129 -0.38 1.26 -3.04
C GLN A 129 -1.86 0.93 -3.15
N ALA A 130 -2.28 0.21 -4.20
CA ALA A 130 -3.68 -0.17 -4.39
C ALA A 130 -4.23 -1.10 -3.30
N ILE A 131 -3.35 -1.84 -2.60
CA ILE A 131 -3.77 -2.83 -1.58
C ILE A 131 -3.11 -2.65 -0.21
N HIS A 132 -2.05 -1.84 -0.10
CA HIS A 132 -1.28 -1.66 1.14
C HIS A 132 -2.15 -1.31 2.36
N ALA A 133 -3.16 -0.45 2.19
CA ALA A 133 -4.07 -0.06 3.28
C ALA A 133 -4.81 -1.24 3.90
N ASN A 134 -5.12 -2.29 3.11
CA ASN A 134 -5.79 -3.48 3.62
C ASN A 134 -4.90 -4.30 4.56
N VAL A 135 -3.58 -4.15 4.47
CA VAL A 135 -2.61 -4.87 5.32
C VAL A 135 -2.43 -4.20 6.68
N TYR A 136 -2.31 -2.86 6.74
CA TYR A 136 -2.00 -2.14 7.98
C TYR A 136 -3.20 -1.41 8.61
N ALA A 137 -4.10 -0.83 7.81
CA ALA A 137 -5.20 -0.02 8.35
C ALA A 137 -6.27 -0.90 9.02
N THR A 138 -6.36 -2.16 8.62
CA THR A 138 -7.30 -3.14 9.16
C THR A 138 -6.83 -3.77 10.47
N GLN A 139 -5.52 -3.77 10.78
CA GLN A 139 -4.99 -4.41 12.00
C GLN A 139 -5.53 -3.79 13.30
N PRO A 140 -5.59 -2.45 13.46
CA PRO A 140 -6.26 -1.84 14.60
C PRO A 140 -7.70 -2.31 14.78
N LEU A 141 -8.44 -2.42 13.67
CA LEU A 141 -9.82 -2.88 13.68
C LEU A 141 -9.90 -4.36 14.06
N ALA A 142 -9.07 -5.21 13.46
CA ALA A 142 -9.03 -6.65 13.73
C ALA A 142 -8.72 -6.97 15.20
N LYS A 143 -7.90 -6.13 15.85
CA LYS A 143 -7.44 -6.33 17.23
C LYS A 143 -8.29 -5.68 18.31
N PHE A 144 -8.80 -4.47 18.04
CA PHE A 144 -9.50 -3.64 19.04
C PHE A 144 -10.94 -3.32 18.65
N GLY A 145 -11.40 -3.79 17.49
CA GLY A 145 -12.78 -3.65 17.07
C GLY A 145 -13.73 -4.48 17.93
N THR A 146 -14.96 -4.01 18.05
CA THR A 146 -16.06 -4.75 18.66
C THR A 146 -16.47 -5.93 17.77
N GLU A 147 -17.07 -6.97 18.35
CA GLU A 147 -17.58 -8.13 17.59
C GLU A 147 -18.47 -7.71 16.40
N LYS A 148 -19.42 -6.79 16.65
CA LYS A 148 -20.29 -6.22 15.60
C LYS A 148 -19.51 -5.54 14.47
N GLN A 149 -18.44 -4.81 14.79
CA GLN A 149 -17.59 -4.19 13.77
C GLN A 149 -16.83 -5.25 12.97
N LEU A 150 -16.26 -6.25 13.64
CA LEU A 150 -15.48 -7.31 13.01
C LEU A 150 -16.33 -8.12 12.03
N GLU A 151 -17.49 -8.59 12.46
CA GLU A 151 -18.41 -9.41 11.66
C GLU A 151 -18.94 -8.67 10.43
N SER A 152 -19.20 -7.35 10.56
CA SER A 152 -19.78 -6.56 9.48
C SER A 152 -18.75 -5.98 8.52
N ILE A 153 -17.55 -5.61 8.99
CA ILE A 153 -16.59 -4.84 8.20
C ILE A 153 -15.52 -5.72 7.56
N ILE A 154 -14.89 -6.60 8.32
CA ILE A 154 -13.71 -7.34 7.86
C ILE A 154 -14.02 -8.25 6.66
N PRO A 155 -15.10 -9.06 6.67
CA PRO A 155 -15.41 -9.91 5.52
C PRO A 155 -15.66 -9.12 4.22
N ASN A 156 -16.26 -7.93 4.32
CA ASN A 156 -16.50 -7.08 3.15
C ASN A 156 -15.20 -6.47 2.59
N ILE A 157 -14.19 -6.23 3.44
CA ILE A 157 -12.86 -5.80 3.01
C ILE A 157 -12.11 -6.95 2.32
N ILE A 158 -12.11 -8.14 2.93
CA ILE A 158 -11.42 -9.32 2.39
C ILE A 158 -11.98 -9.70 1.02
N GLN A 159 -13.31 -9.66 0.87
CA GLN A 159 -14.00 -9.92 -0.40
C GLN A 159 -13.84 -8.79 -1.43
N GLY A 160 -13.18 -7.69 -1.06
CA GLY A 160 -12.94 -6.52 -1.92
C GLY A 160 -14.18 -5.69 -2.22
N LYS A 161 -15.30 -5.91 -1.51
CA LYS A 161 -16.52 -5.10 -1.61
C LYS A 161 -16.31 -3.70 -1.03
N TRP A 162 -15.56 -3.62 0.06
CA TRP A 162 -15.19 -2.36 0.70
C TRP A 162 -13.69 -2.14 0.61
N ARG A 163 -13.32 -0.90 0.32
CA ARG A 163 -11.94 -0.44 0.40
C ARG A 163 -11.75 0.46 1.62
N VAL A 164 -10.55 0.40 2.18
CA VAL A 164 -10.16 1.18 3.36
C VAL A 164 -9.08 2.19 2.99
N CYS A 165 -9.19 3.40 3.53
CA CYS A 165 -8.09 4.37 3.57
C CYS A 165 -7.76 4.77 5.02
N PHE A 166 -6.56 5.31 5.23
CA PHE A 166 -6.07 5.68 6.56
C PHE A 166 -5.93 7.19 6.73
N GLY A 167 -6.78 7.79 7.57
CA GLY A 167 -6.92 9.23 7.77
C GLY A 167 -6.16 9.73 8.99
N VAL A 168 -4.83 9.82 8.91
CA VAL A 168 -3.98 10.26 10.04
C VAL A 168 -3.39 11.64 9.82
N THR A 169 -2.60 11.78 8.74
CA THR A 169 -1.81 12.97 8.41
C THR A 169 -2.68 14.21 8.17
N GLU A 170 -2.27 15.35 8.72
CA GLU A 170 -2.88 16.66 8.46
C GLU A 170 -1.85 17.65 7.90
N PRO A 171 -2.27 18.73 7.21
CA PRO A 171 -1.35 19.70 6.62
C PRO A 171 -0.32 20.27 7.59
N ASN A 172 -0.71 20.45 8.86
CA ASN A 172 0.10 21.09 9.89
C ASN A 172 0.75 20.09 10.88
N SER A 173 0.49 18.78 10.76
CA SER A 173 0.85 17.77 11.76
C SER A 173 1.32 16.43 11.16
N GLY A 174 2.21 16.51 10.16
CA GLY A 174 2.73 15.33 9.46
C GLY A 174 3.57 14.39 10.33
N LEU A 175 4.75 14.85 10.77
CA LEU A 175 5.66 14.06 11.62
C LEU A 175 5.27 14.10 13.11
N ASP A 176 4.48 15.11 13.52
CA ASP A 176 3.98 15.28 14.89
C ASP A 176 2.49 14.93 14.97
N THR A 177 2.19 13.64 14.75
CA THR A 177 0.82 13.10 14.77
C THR A 177 0.09 13.38 16.08
N LEU A 178 0.83 13.56 17.18
CA LEU A 178 0.29 13.84 18.50
C LEU A 178 -0.40 15.21 18.59
N ARG A 179 -0.02 16.15 17.73
CA ARG A 179 -0.57 17.51 17.69
C ARG A 179 -1.65 17.70 16.63
N LEU A 180 -2.21 16.62 16.10
CA LEU A 180 -3.34 16.71 15.18
C LEU A 180 -4.52 17.48 15.80
N THR A 181 -5.24 18.21 14.95
CA THR A 181 -6.29 19.17 15.34
C THR A 181 -7.67 18.74 14.88
N THR A 182 -7.81 17.77 13.98
CA THR A 182 -9.14 17.21 13.62
C THR A 182 -9.85 16.76 14.89
N MET A 183 -11.01 17.33 15.17
CA MET A 183 -11.79 17.12 16.39
C MET A 183 -13.05 16.30 16.08
N ALA A 184 -13.31 15.28 16.88
CA ALA A 184 -14.54 14.51 16.91
C ALA A 184 -15.29 14.85 18.21
N THR A 185 -16.27 15.74 18.13
CA THR A 185 -17.03 16.22 19.28
C THR A 185 -18.22 15.30 19.53
N LYS A 186 -18.24 14.65 20.70
CA LYS A 186 -19.34 13.78 21.13
C LYS A 186 -20.64 14.57 21.32
N GLN A 187 -21.73 14.03 20.82
CA GLN A 187 -23.07 14.59 20.88
C GLN A 187 -23.88 13.95 22.02
N PRO A 188 -24.99 14.57 22.47
CA PRO A 188 -25.83 14.01 23.54
C PRO A 188 -26.41 12.61 23.25
N ASP A 189 -26.61 12.28 21.98
CA ASP A 189 -27.10 10.97 21.52
C ASP A 189 -26.00 9.90 21.43
N GLY A 190 -24.75 10.26 21.76
CA GLY A 190 -23.58 9.40 21.69
C GLY A 190 -22.84 9.42 20.35
N SER A 191 -23.42 10.00 19.28
CA SER A 191 -22.74 10.18 18.00
C SER A 191 -21.61 11.21 18.11
N TYR A 192 -20.80 11.36 17.06
CA TYR A 192 -19.75 12.38 17.00
C TYR A 192 -19.91 13.28 15.77
N ARG A 193 -19.50 14.54 15.93
CA ARG A 193 -19.35 15.51 14.84
C ARG A 193 -17.87 15.76 14.60
N VAL A 194 -17.39 15.42 13.40
CA VAL A 194 -15.99 15.55 13.01
C VAL A 194 -15.79 16.86 12.24
N SER A 195 -14.82 17.65 12.68
CA SER A 195 -14.38 18.87 12.00
C SER A 195 -12.86 18.92 11.92
N GLY A 196 -12.32 19.14 10.72
CA GLY A 196 -10.89 19.14 10.48
C GLY A 196 -10.50 18.83 9.04
N GLN A 197 -9.22 18.58 8.83
CA GLN A 197 -8.67 18.26 7.51
C GLN A 197 -7.60 17.19 7.61
N LYS A 198 -7.67 16.21 6.71
CA LYS A 198 -6.60 15.25 6.45
C LYS A 198 -5.99 15.49 5.07
N ILE A 199 -4.74 15.09 4.89
CA ILE A 199 -3.98 15.28 3.64
C ILE A 199 -3.17 14.03 3.32
N TRP A 200 -2.87 13.83 2.04
CA TRP A 200 -2.17 12.64 1.53
C TRP A 200 -2.92 11.33 1.75
N ILE A 201 -4.25 11.38 1.81
CA ILE A 201 -5.07 10.20 2.02
C ILE A 201 -5.16 9.40 0.72
N THR A 202 -4.49 8.26 0.71
CA THR A 202 -4.41 7.36 -0.44
C THR A 202 -5.74 6.60 -0.60
N CYS A 203 -6.20 6.41 -1.84
CA CYS A 203 -7.42 5.67 -2.19
C CYS A 203 -8.75 6.27 -1.68
N ALA A 204 -8.79 7.51 -1.17
CA ALA A 204 -10.03 8.07 -0.61
C ALA A 204 -11.17 8.20 -1.65
N GLN A 205 -10.85 8.33 -2.95
CA GLN A 205 -11.86 8.40 -4.02
C GLN A 205 -12.61 7.08 -4.21
N VAL A 206 -12.01 5.96 -3.85
CA VAL A 206 -12.57 4.60 -4.03
C VAL A 206 -12.83 3.88 -2.71
N ALA A 207 -12.37 4.43 -1.58
CA ALA A 207 -12.61 3.88 -0.26
C ALA A 207 -14.10 3.99 0.14
N SER A 208 -14.58 2.96 0.83
CA SER A 208 -15.89 2.90 1.47
C SER A 208 -15.76 3.26 2.96
N LYS A 209 -14.66 2.83 3.58
CA LYS A 209 -14.35 3.05 5.00
C LYS A 209 -13.07 3.87 5.15
N MET A 210 -13.02 4.68 6.19
CA MET A 210 -11.79 5.34 6.64
C MET A 210 -11.50 4.97 8.08
N ILE A 211 -10.26 4.57 8.33
CA ILE A 211 -9.73 4.48 9.69
C ILE A 211 -9.18 5.85 10.03
N LEU A 212 -9.97 6.64 10.77
CA LEU A 212 -9.77 8.05 11.07
C LEU A 212 -9.17 8.21 12.47
N LEU A 213 -8.03 8.90 12.57
CA LEU A 213 -7.51 9.38 13.84
C LEU A 213 -7.97 10.83 14.07
N ALA A 214 -8.75 11.03 15.12
CA ALA A 214 -9.25 12.34 15.51
C ALA A 214 -9.11 12.55 17.02
N ARG A 215 -9.07 13.81 17.43
CA ARG A 215 -9.06 14.22 18.83
C ARG A 215 -10.47 14.20 19.38
N THR A 216 -10.69 13.67 20.58
CA THR A 216 -11.98 13.72 21.30
C THR A 216 -11.92 14.56 22.57
N ALA A 217 -10.72 14.99 22.99
CA ALA A 217 -10.52 15.90 24.11
C ALA A 217 -9.46 16.96 23.78
N PRO A 218 -9.55 18.20 24.30
CA PRO A 218 -8.57 19.25 24.04
C PRO A 218 -7.12 18.78 24.23
N LEU A 219 -6.20 19.32 23.43
CA LEU A 219 -4.78 18.97 23.52
C LEU A 219 -4.22 19.36 24.90
N ASP A 220 -3.79 18.38 25.68
CA ASP A 220 -2.94 18.59 26.85
C ASP A 220 -1.47 18.53 26.41
N PRO A 221 -0.71 19.64 26.46
CA PRO A 221 0.71 19.65 26.10
C PRO A 221 1.58 18.70 26.92
N LYS A 222 1.15 18.33 28.14
CA LYS A 222 1.87 17.38 29.01
C LYS A 222 1.65 15.93 28.61
N LYS A 223 0.51 15.64 27.95
CA LYS A 223 0.10 14.28 27.56
C LYS A 223 -0.53 14.30 26.16
N PRO A 224 0.23 14.67 25.12
CA PRO A 224 -0.33 14.96 23.80
C PRO A 224 -0.89 13.72 23.09
N SER A 225 -0.50 12.52 23.51
CA SER A 225 -1.06 11.24 23.06
C SER A 225 -2.42 10.91 23.65
N GLN A 226 -2.79 11.55 24.77
CA GLN A 226 -4.11 11.40 25.36
C GLN A 226 -5.13 12.25 24.61
N GLY A 227 -6.38 11.79 24.59
CA GLY A 227 -7.47 12.48 23.90
C GLY A 227 -7.48 12.28 22.39
N LEU A 228 -6.68 11.36 21.85
CA LEU A 228 -6.81 10.87 20.48
C LEU A 228 -7.61 9.57 20.46
N SER A 229 -8.54 9.46 19.53
CA SER A 229 -9.42 8.31 19.35
C SER A 229 -9.39 7.84 17.91
N LEU A 230 -9.50 6.53 17.72
CA LEU A 230 -9.51 5.90 16.40
C LEU A 230 -10.93 5.51 16.04
N PHE A 231 -11.35 5.80 14.81
CA PHE A 231 -12.69 5.50 14.33
C PHE A 231 -12.63 4.73 13.01
N CYS A 232 -13.51 3.75 12.81
CA CYS A 232 -13.83 3.18 11.51
C CYS A 232 -15.11 3.86 10.99
N ILE A 233 -14.95 4.87 10.14
CA ILE A 233 -16.06 5.69 9.64
C ILE A 233 -16.44 5.28 8.22
N ASP A 234 -17.70 5.46 7.87
CA ASP A 234 -18.16 5.45 6.49
C ASP A 234 -17.75 6.73 5.77
N LEU A 235 -17.26 6.60 4.54
CA LEU A 235 -17.07 7.71 3.60
C LEU A 235 -18.31 7.86 2.73
N ASN A 236 -19.38 8.37 3.33
CA ASN A 236 -20.63 8.64 2.63
C ASN A 236 -20.54 9.98 1.88
N ARG A 237 -20.36 9.90 0.56
CA ARG A 237 -20.24 11.07 -0.33
C ARG A 237 -21.54 11.88 -0.45
N ASP A 238 -22.68 11.29 -0.10
CA ASP A 238 -23.98 11.96 -0.12
C ASP A 238 -24.28 12.68 1.20
N GLN A 239 -23.50 12.41 2.25
CA GLN A 239 -23.65 13.08 3.54
C GLN A 239 -22.94 14.44 3.53
N GLN A 240 -23.64 15.49 3.98
CA GLN A 240 -23.07 16.82 4.13
C GLN A 240 -21.90 16.84 5.11
N GLY A 241 -20.95 17.75 4.87
CA GLY A 241 -19.78 17.93 5.74
C GLY A 241 -18.58 17.06 5.37
N LEU A 242 -18.60 16.37 4.22
CA LEU A 242 -17.44 15.64 3.67
C LEU A 242 -17.09 16.17 2.29
N ASP A 243 -15.84 16.58 2.10
CA ASP A 243 -15.29 16.98 0.79
C ASP A 243 -13.95 16.27 0.54
N LEU A 244 -13.81 15.66 -0.64
CA LEU A 244 -12.66 14.85 -1.05
C LEU A 244 -12.02 15.47 -2.29
N ARG A 245 -10.83 16.05 -2.12
CA ARG A 245 -10.11 16.71 -3.23
C ARG A 245 -8.88 15.92 -3.63
N LYS A 246 -8.84 15.47 -4.88
CA LYS A 246 -7.68 14.76 -5.43
C LYS A 246 -6.47 15.69 -5.53
N ILE A 247 -5.34 15.24 -5.00
CA ILE A 247 -4.04 15.90 -5.09
C ILE A 247 -3.32 15.39 -6.35
N ARG A 248 -2.86 16.32 -7.19
CA ARG A 248 -2.03 16.00 -8.34
C ARG A 248 -0.63 15.57 -7.86
N LYS A 249 -0.18 14.39 -8.30
CA LYS A 249 1.12 13.81 -7.92
C LYS A 249 2.12 13.81 -9.08
N MET A 250 3.41 13.76 -8.74
CA MET A 250 4.50 13.60 -9.71
C MET A 250 4.46 12.23 -10.41
N GLY A 251 4.12 11.16 -9.68
CA GLY A 251 4.01 9.78 -10.19
C GLY A 251 3.05 8.94 -9.35
N GLY A 252 2.84 7.67 -9.74
CA GLY A 252 1.88 6.78 -9.10
C GLY A 252 0.45 7.31 -9.24
N LYS A 253 0.09 7.77 -10.44
CA LYS A 253 -1.17 8.49 -10.69
C LYS A 253 -2.39 7.58 -10.72
N ALA A 254 -2.16 6.28 -10.99
CA ALA A 254 -3.19 5.26 -10.98
C ALA A 254 -3.92 5.20 -9.62
N VAL A 255 -3.19 5.37 -8.51
CA VAL A 255 -3.77 5.39 -7.16
C VAL A 255 -3.90 6.83 -6.70
N ASP A 256 -5.08 7.30 -6.34
CA ASP A 256 -5.32 8.68 -5.90
C ASP A 256 -4.70 8.99 -4.52
N ALA A 257 -4.40 10.27 -4.30
CA ALA A 257 -4.09 10.81 -2.98
C ALA A 257 -4.93 12.07 -2.79
N ASN A 258 -5.41 12.34 -1.58
CA ASN A 258 -6.47 13.34 -1.38
C ASN A 258 -6.24 14.22 -0.16
N GLU A 259 -6.76 15.43 -0.25
CA GLU A 259 -7.21 16.20 0.90
C GLU A 259 -8.64 15.75 1.24
N VAL A 260 -8.91 15.55 2.53
CA VAL A 260 -10.23 15.20 3.04
C VAL A 260 -10.62 16.25 4.07
N PHE A 261 -11.71 16.94 3.81
CA PHE A 261 -12.25 17.97 4.70
C PHE A 261 -13.48 17.43 5.40
N PHE A 262 -13.53 17.66 6.71
CA PHE A 262 -14.68 17.39 7.55
C PHE A 262 -15.20 18.71 8.10
N ASP A 263 -16.49 18.98 7.88
CA ASP A 263 -17.21 20.11 8.46
C ASP A 263 -18.47 19.57 9.17
N ASN A 264 -18.36 19.38 10.48
CA ASN A 264 -19.40 18.81 11.33
C ASN A 264 -19.98 17.49 10.79
N TYR A 265 -19.12 16.68 10.16
CA TYR A 265 -19.47 15.40 9.58
C TYR A 265 -19.95 14.43 10.68
N SER A 266 -21.16 13.89 10.52
CA SER A 266 -21.77 13.01 11.53
C SER A 266 -21.21 11.60 11.41
N ILE A 267 -20.77 11.02 12.51
CA ILE A 267 -20.38 9.60 12.58
C ILE A 267 -21.08 8.93 13.78
N PRO A 268 -21.50 7.67 13.65
CA PRO A 268 -22.22 6.98 14.72
C PRO A 268 -21.28 6.63 15.88
N ALA A 269 -21.83 6.40 17.07
CA ALA A 269 -21.06 6.03 18.27
C ALA A 269 -20.27 4.73 18.08
N ASP A 270 -20.84 3.77 17.34
CA ASP A 270 -20.25 2.46 17.06
C ASP A 270 -19.14 2.50 15.99
N SER A 271 -18.76 3.68 15.52
CA SER A 271 -17.55 3.87 14.70
C SER A 271 -16.27 3.86 15.54
N LEU A 272 -16.33 4.10 16.86
CA LEU A 272 -15.16 4.10 17.73
C LEU A 272 -14.50 2.71 17.78
N ILE A 273 -13.17 2.66 17.62
CA ILE A 273 -12.37 1.44 17.75
C ILE A 273 -11.68 1.46 19.11
N GLY A 274 -11.94 0.43 19.92
CA GLY A 274 -11.48 0.38 21.31
C GLY A 274 -12.06 1.51 22.15
N ASP A 275 -11.29 1.98 23.13
CA ASP A 275 -11.71 3.01 24.07
C ASP A 275 -11.37 4.44 23.61
N GLU A 276 -12.24 5.38 23.97
CA GLU A 276 -12.05 6.81 23.71
C GLU A 276 -10.75 7.30 24.38
N GLY A 277 -9.94 8.06 23.63
CA GLY A 277 -8.65 8.59 24.10
C GLY A 277 -7.47 7.61 24.01
N GLN A 278 -7.68 6.37 23.52
CA GLN A 278 -6.62 5.37 23.33
C GLN A 278 -6.15 5.22 21.86
N GLY A 279 -6.66 6.04 20.94
CA GLY A 279 -6.44 5.93 19.50
C GLY A 279 -4.97 5.94 19.08
N PHE A 280 -4.12 6.74 19.72
CA PHE A 280 -2.68 6.76 19.41
C PHE A 280 -2.00 5.43 19.78
N LYS A 281 -2.32 4.87 20.95
CA LYS A 281 -1.79 3.58 21.39
C LYS A 281 -2.24 2.44 20.46
N ILE A 282 -3.51 2.49 20.04
CA ILE A 282 -4.11 1.52 19.12
C ILE A 282 -3.42 1.58 17.75
N ILE A 283 -3.21 2.79 17.19
CA ILE A 283 -2.49 2.95 15.92
C ILE A 283 -1.06 2.42 16.01
N LEU A 284 -0.35 2.72 17.10
CA LEU A 284 1.01 2.22 17.26
C LEU A 284 1.04 0.68 17.30
N HIS A 285 0.02 0.02 17.83
CA HIS A 285 -0.06 -1.44 17.76
C HIS A 285 -0.26 -1.93 16.32
N GLY A 286 -1.11 -1.28 15.53
CA GLY A 286 -1.32 -1.67 14.12
C GLY A 286 -0.14 -1.32 13.20
N MET A 287 0.61 -0.25 13.50
CA MET A 287 1.79 0.16 12.74
C MET A 287 3.07 -0.58 13.15
N ASN A 288 3.16 -1.01 14.41
CA ASN A 288 4.31 -1.73 14.96
C ASN A 288 4.04 -3.23 15.12
N GLU A 289 3.06 -3.82 14.42
CA GLU A 289 2.81 -5.27 14.45
C GLU A 289 3.89 -6.05 13.68
N GLN A 290 5.15 -5.82 14.06
CA GLN A 290 6.30 -6.70 13.97
C GLN A 290 7.25 -6.34 15.12
N LEU A 291 6.96 -6.89 16.31
CA LEU A 291 7.96 -7.53 17.17
C LEU A 291 7.30 -8.75 17.82
#